data_AF-A0A1I6QMD5-F1
#
_entry.id   AF-A0A1I6QMD5-F1
#
_cell.length_a   1.000
_cell.length_b   1.000
_cell.length_c   1.000
_cell.angle_alpha   90.00
_cell.angle_beta   90.00
_cell.angle_gamma   90.00
#
_symmetry.space_group_name_H-M   'P 1'
#
loop_
_entity.id
_entity.type
_entity.pdbx_description
1 polymer ?
#
loop_
_entity_poly.entity_id
_entity_poly.type
_entity_poly.pdbx_seq_one_letter_code
_entity_poly.pdbx_strand_id
1 'polypeptide(L)' 'MRLTPEQLEARKRRNLAIAGGLVAFIVLVFTITVLNLKRNIDDRVEAEAAGRTVEAVR' A
#
# COMPACT_ATOMS: atom_id res chain seq x y z
N MET A 1 -21.80 -23.83 20.75
CA MET A 1 -22.43 -22.64 21.35
C MET A 1 -22.82 -21.68 20.22
N ARG A 2 -24.09 -21.29 20.11
CA ARG A 2 -24.55 -20.27 19.15
C ARG A 2 -24.35 -18.89 19.75
N LEU A 3 -23.82 -17.95 18.97
CA LEU A 3 -23.67 -16.55 19.39
C LEU A 3 -25.05 -15.92 19.54
N THR A 4 -25.20 -15.06 20.55
CA THR A 4 -26.40 -14.22 20.66
C THR A 4 -26.40 -13.16 19.54
N PRO A 5 -27.57 -12.61 19.17
CA PRO A 5 -27.64 -11.55 18.15
C PRO A 5 -26.74 -10.34 18.47
N GLU A 6 -26.69 -9.93 19.73
CA GLU A 6 -25.81 -8.87 20.25
C GLU A 6 -24.32 -9.18 19.98
N GLN A 7 -23.87 -10.39 20.26
CA GLN A 7 -22.48 -10.82 20.06
C GLN A 7 -22.11 -10.84 18.57
N LEU A 8 -23.06 -11.20 17.70
CA LEU A 8 -22.86 -11.16 16.25
C LEU A 8 -22.67 -9.73 15.74
N GLU A 9 -23.48 -8.79 16.23
CA GLU A 9 -23.40 -7.40 15.83
C GLU A 9 -22.10 -6.73 16.32
N ALA A 10 -21.71 -6.98 17.57
CA ALA A 10 -20.45 -6.50 18.13
C ALA A 10 -19.24 -7.03 17.33
N ARG A 11 -19.27 -8.31 16.93
CA ARG A 11 -18.25 -8.91 16.07
C ARG A 11 -18.23 -8.28 14.68
N LYS A 12 -19.40 -8.04 14.07
CA LYS A 12 -19.51 -7.41 12.75
C LYS A 12 -18.89 -6.01 12.75
N ARG A 13 -19.17 -5.20 13.77
CA ARG A 13 -18.60 -3.87 13.93
C ARG A 13 -17.07 -3.91 14.04
N ARG A 14 -16.52 -4.81 14.85
CA ARG A 14 -15.06 -4.99 14.97
C ARG A 14 -14.43 -5.45 13.66
N ASN A 15 -15.04 -6.43 13.00
CA ASN A 15 -14.53 -6.95 11.72
C ASN A 15 -14.52 -5.86 10.65
N LEU A 16 -15.53 -5.00 10.60
CA LEU A 16 -15.59 -3.88 9.66
C LEU A 16 -14.48 -2.85 9.94
N ALA A 17 -14.22 -2.53 11.21
CA ALA A 17 -13.11 -1.66 11.59
C ALA A 17 -11.75 -2.23 11.18
N ILE A 18 -11.53 -3.53 11.42
CA ILE A 18 -10.30 -4.23 11.02
C ILE A 18 -10.16 -4.23 9.49
N ALA A 19 -11.23 -4.57 8.77
CA ALA A 19 -11.22 -4.58 7.31
C ALA A 19 -10.93 -3.18 6.74
N GLY A 20 -11.55 -2.13 7.30
CA GLY A 20 -11.27 -0.75 6.93
C GLY A 20 -9.80 -0.37 7.16
N GLY A 21 -9.23 -0.75 8.32
CA GLY A 21 -7.82 -0.54 8.61
C GLY A 21 -6.88 -1.23 7.62
N LEU A 22 -7.18 -2.49 7.27
CA LEU A 22 -6.40 -3.24 6.27
C LEU A 22 -6.46 -2.59 4.89
N VAL A 23 -7.65 -2.17 4.44
CA VAL A 23 -7.81 -1.49 3.15
C VAL A 23 -7.05 -0.17 3.12
N ALA A 24 -7.17 0.64 4.18
CA ALA A 24 -6.43 1.91 4.28
C ALA A 24 -4.92 1.70 4.23
N PHE A 25 -4.41 0.67 4.93
CA PHE A 25 -3.00 0.32 4.91
C PHE A 25 -2.52 -0.11 3.52
N ILE A 26 -3.29 -0.95 2.81
CA ILE A 26 -2.98 -1.38 1.44
C ILE A 26 -2.92 -0.17 0.50
N VAL A 27 -3.89 0.74 0.57
CA VAL A 27 -3.93 1.96 -0.24
C VAL A 27 -2.72 2.83 0.03
N LEU A 28 -2.33 2.99 1.31
CA LEU A 28 -1.15 3.76 1.70
C LEU A 28 0.13 3.17 1.10
N VAL A 29 0.36 1.86 1.29
CA VAL A 29 1.54 1.17 0.74
C VAL A 29 1.57 1.31 -0.77
N PHE A 30 0.46 1.02 -1.46
CA PHE A 30 0.37 1.14 -2.91
C PHE A 30 0.66 2.56 -3.40
N THR A 31 0.13 3.57 -2.72
CA THR A 31 0.41 4.98 -3.05
C THR A 31 1.90 5.28 -2.93
N ILE A 32 2.52 4.88 -1.82
CA ILE A 32 3.97 5.05 -1.60
C ILE A 32 4.77 4.30 -2.69
N THR A 33 4.35 3.08 -3.06
CA THR A 33 4.99 2.30 -4.13
C THR A 33 4.94 3.04 -5.46
N VAL A 34 3.77 3.56 -5.87
CA VAL A 34 3.62 4.29 -7.13
C VAL A 34 4.43 5.58 -7.13
N LEU A 35 4.45 6.32 -6.03
CA LEU A 35 5.26 7.54 -5.91
C LEU A 35 6.76 7.25 -6.01
N ASN A 36 7.23 6.17 -5.38
CA ASN A 36 8.64 5.76 -5.48
C ASN A 36 8.98 5.22 -6.87
N LEU A 37 8.07 4.47 -7.51
CA LEU A 37 8.26 4.01 -8.88
C LEU A 37 8.38 5.20 -9.84
N LYS A 38 7.51 6.22 -9.70
CA LYS A 38 7.60 7.45 -10.49
C LYS A 38 8.94 8.15 -10.30
N ARG A 39 9.37 8.34 -9.04
CA ARG A 39 10.68 8.95 -8.74
C ARG A 39 11.82 8.19 -9.39
N ASN A 40 11.84 6.86 -9.28
CA ASN A 40 12.86 6.03 -9.90
C ASN A 40 12.88 6.18 -11.43
N ILE A 41 11.70 6.22 -12.07
CA ILE A 41 11.61 6.45 -13.52
C ILE A 41 12.16 7.83 -13.89
N ASP A 42 11.74 8.88 -13.18
CA ASP A 42 12.19 10.25 -13.43
C ASP A 42 13.73 10.35 -13.28
N ASP A 43 14.32 9.77 -12.22
CA ASP A 43 15.78 9.70 -12.00
C ASP A 43 16.50 8.99 -13.15
N ARG A 44 15.92 7.88 -13.65
CA ARG A 44 16.50 7.14 -14.78
C ARG A 44 16.49 7.95 -16.07
N VAL A 45 15.40 8.66 -16.35
CA VAL A 45 15.31 9.54 -17.53
C VAL A 45 16.35 10.65 -17.46
N GLU A 46 16.54 11.27 -16.29
CA GLU A 46 17.56 12.30 -16.08
C GLU A 46 19.00 11.75 -16.23
N ALA A 47 19.25 10.53 -15.73
CA ALA A 47 20.55 9.88 -15.87
C ALA A 47 20.87 9.55 -17.34
N GLU A 48 19.89 9.02 -18.09
CA GLU A 48 20.00 8.73 -19.52
C GLU A 48 20.27 10.02 -20.31
N ALA A 49 19.54 11.11 -20.03
CA ALA A 49 19.77 12.43 -20.66
C ALA A 49 21.17 12.99 -20.35
N ALA A 50 21.72 12.69 -19.17
CA ALA A 50 23.07 13.08 -18.75
C ALA A 50 24.17 12.11 -19.25
N GLY A 51 23.84 11.08 -20.05
CA GLY A 51 24.79 10.09 -20.53
C GLY A 51 25.36 9.17 -19.44
N ARG A 52 24.70 9.07 -18.28
CA ARG A 52 25.10 8.23 -17.15
C ARG A 52 24.33 6.92 -17.19
N THR A 53 25.03 5.79 -17.05
CA THR A 53 24.38 4.48 -16.87
C THR A 53 23.95 4.32 -15.43
N VAL A 54 22.65 4.07 -15.20
CA VAL A 54 22.14 3.72 -13.87
C VAL A 54 22.53 2.27 -13.57
N GLU A 55 23.52 2.05 -12.71
CA GLU A 55 23.82 0.71 -12.23
C GLU A 55 22.65 0.21 -11.37
N ALA A 56 22.06 -0.92 -11.75
CA ALA A 56 21.13 -1.61 -10.89
C ALA A 56 21.86 -2.04 -9.62
N VAL A 57 21.35 -1.63 -8.46
CA VAL A 57 21.83 -2.10 -7.16
C VAL A 57 21.72 -3.63 -7.17
N ARG A 58 22.88 -4.31 -7.11
CA ARG A 58 22.96 -5.77 -6.97
C ARG A 58 22.53 -6.23 -5.59
#